data_AF-A0A0S9QD16-F1
#
_entry.id   AF-A0A0S9QD16-F1
#
_cell.length_a   1.000
_cell.length_b   1.000
_cell.length_c   1.000
_cell.angle_alpha   90.00
_cell.angle_beta   90.00
_cell.angle_gamma   90.00
#
_symmetry.space_group_name_H-M   'P 1'
#
loop_
_entity.id
_entity.type
_entity.pdbx_description
1 polymer ?
#
loop_
_entity_poly.entity_id
_entity_poly.type
_entity_poly.pdbx_seq_one_letter_code
_entity_poly.pdbx_strand_id
1 'polypeptide(L)'
;MTRRGLFGGALLLGPLLRTGMATPPDPMLVTIRLSEAADKAHRAAGLLSAARMAGGVLSPEWRAHRIETARARCAARIALHGLTPTTREAAIALVRYTGDRVSHAHHTNANGARRAALRRLREVFARPGAYPLDRDAWVSVAASLAPVQPIPAD
;
A
#
# COMPACT_ATOMS: atom_id res chain seq x y z
N MET A 1 12.94 -34.77 1.37
CA MET A 1 12.54 -33.51 2.05
C MET A 1 13.76 -32.96 2.78
N THR A 2 14.29 -31.80 2.36
CA THR A 2 15.33 -31.08 3.11
C THR A 2 15.10 -29.58 2.92
N ARG A 3 14.63 -28.92 3.98
CA ARG A 3 14.42 -27.47 4.06
C ARG A 3 15.76 -26.76 3.87
N ARG A 4 15.90 -25.96 2.81
CA ARG A 4 17.03 -25.04 2.63
C ARG A 4 16.56 -23.59 2.80
N GLY A 5 17.02 -23.00 3.89
CA GLY A 5 17.54 -21.62 3.97
C GLY A 5 16.60 -20.48 3.60
N LEU A 6 15.79 -20.02 4.56
CA LEU A 6 15.03 -18.78 4.49
C LEU A 6 15.73 -17.70 5.33
N PHE A 7 16.90 -17.26 4.89
CA PHE A 7 17.69 -16.18 5.53
C PHE A 7 18.32 -15.23 4.50
N GLY A 8 17.52 -14.82 3.50
CA GLY A 8 17.98 -13.89 2.45
C GLY A 8 17.36 -12.48 2.49
N GLY A 9 16.50 -12.17 3.45
CA GLY A 9 15.68 -10.94 3.43
C GLY A 9 16.07 -9.82 4.40
N ALA A 10 17.05 -10.05 5.29
CA ALA A 10 17.25 -9.17 6.46
C ALA A 10 18.28 -8.03 6.28
N LEU A 11 18.95 -7.90 5.13
CA LEU A 11 20.13 -7.03 5.00
C LEU A 11 19.88 -5.61 4.42
N LEU A 12 18.63 -5.15 4.31
CA LEU A 12 18.32 -3.78 3.85
C LEU A 12 17.62 -2.88 4.90
N LEU A 13 17.63 -3.26 6.18
CA LEU A 13 17.04 -2.47 7.28
C LEU A 13 18.08 -1.70 8.13
N GLY A 14 19.35 -1.71 7.72
CA GLY A 14 20.49 -1.22 8.50
C GLY A 14 20.46 0.25 8.95
N PRO A 15 20.00 1.24 8.16
CA PRO A 15 20.18 2.64 8.57
C PRO A 15 19.05 3.22 9.44
N LEU A 16 17.90 2.55 9.59
CA LEU A 16 16.71 3.14 10.22
C LEU A 16 16.51 2.79 11.71
N LEU A 17 17.38 1.96 12.30
CA LEU A 17 17.20 1.43 13.66
C LEU A 17 18.09 2.10 14.73
N ARG A 18 18.57 3.32 14.49
CA ARG A 18 19.45 4.03 15.44
C ARG A 18 18.76 5.20 16.13
N THR A 19 17.65 4.96 16.82
CA THR A 19 17.13 5.86 17.87
C THR A 19 16.52 5.02 18.99
N GLY A 20 16.93 5.31 20.23
CA GLY A 20 16.83 4.44 21.39
C GLY A 20 15.43 4.07 21.89
N MET A 21 15.39 2.94 22.61
CA MET A 21 14.37 2.47 23.57
C MET A 21 12.96 3.03 23.38
N ALA A 22 12.39 2.85 22.19
CA ALA A 22 10.95 2.92 21.96
C ALA A 22 10.44 1.48 21.88
N THR A 23 9.26 1.23 22.45
CA THR A 23 8.45 0.04 22.17
C THR A 23 8.60 -0.32 20.70
N PRO A 24 8.90 -1.59 20.33
CA PRO A 24 9.16 -1.93 18.93
C PRO A 24 8.00 -1.39 18.09
N PRO A 25 8.28 -0.54 17.09
CA PRO A 25 7.22 0.11 16.33
C PRO A 25 6.33 -0.97 15.73
N ASP A 26 5.01 -0.81 15.86
CA ASP A 26 4.04 -1.79 15.38
C ASP A 26 4.43 -2.20 13.95
N PRO A 27 4.72 -3.49 13.71
CA PRO A 27 5.27 -3.95 12.44
C PRO A 27 4.33 -3.62 11.28
N MET A 28 3.04 -3.52 11.54
CA MET A 28 2.06 -3.10 10.55
C MET A 28 2.20 -1.63 10.18
N LEU A 29 2.37 -0.74 11.16
CA LEU A 29 2.57 0.69 10.90
C LEU A 29 3.86 0.94 10.11
N VAL A 30 4.94 0.21 10.44
CA VAL A 30 6.20 0.26 9.66
C VAL A 30 5.96 -0.18 8.22
N THR A 31 5.24 -1.29 8.03
CA THR A 31 4.98 -1.83 6.69
C THR A 31 4.04 -0.95 5.87
N ILE A 32 3.11 -0.24 6.52
CA ILE A 32 2.27 0.78 5.87
C ILE A 32 3.13 1.92 5.33
N ARG A 33 4.05 2.48 6.14
CA ARG A 33 4.96 3.56 5.70
C ARG A 33 5.83 3.13 4.52
N LEU A 34 6.36 1.91 4.54
CA LEU A 34 7.12 1.34 3.42
C LEU A 34 6.25 1.19 2.17
N SER A 35 5.01 0.75 2.34
CA SER A 35 4.05 0.61 1.24
C SER A 35 3.68 1.96 0.62
N GLU A 36 3.47 2.99 1.44
CA GLU A 36 3.22 4.35 0.99
C GLU A 36 4.40 4.92 0.20
N ALA A 37 5.63 4.73 0.68
CA ALA A 37 6.83 5.16 0.00
C ALA A 37 6.99 4.46 -1.37
N ALA A 38 6.75 3.15 -1.42
CA ALA A 38 6.81 2.38 -2.66
C ALA A 38 5.71 2.79 -3.66
N ASP A 39 4.48 3.05 -3.17
CA ASP A 39 3.39 3.55 -3.99
C ASP A 39 3.67 4.96 -4.53
N LYS A 40 4.28 5.84 -3.73
CA LYS A 40 4.70 7.18 -4.16
C LYS A 40 5.81 7.11 -5.20
N ALA A 41 6.83 6.29 -4.99
CA ALA A 41 7.93 6.10 -5.95
C ALA A 41 7.41 5.54 -7.28
N HIS A 42 6.51 4.55 -7.24
CA HIS A 42 5.91 4.00 -8.46
C HIS A 42 5.05 5.02 -9.21
N ARG A 43 4.29 5.87 -8.50
CA ARG A 43 3.51 6.96 -9.11
C ARG A 43 4.42 8.02 -9.74
N ALA A 44 5.44 8.48 -9.01
CA ALA A 44 6.41 9.45 -9.51
C ALA A 44 7.12 8.94 -10.78
N ALA A 45 7.57 7.69 -10.78
CA ALA A 45 8.16 7.07 -11.95
C ALA A 45 7.17 7.01 -13.13
N GLY A 46 5.87 6.81 -12.86
CA GLY A 46 4.82 6.78 -13.89
C GLY A 46 4.58 8.14 -14.54
N LEU A 47 4.52 9.21 -13.74
CA LEU A 47 4.40 10.58 -14.24
C LEU A 47 5.62 10.98 -15.08
N LEU A 48 6.83 10.65 -14.61
CA LEU A 48 8.07 10.89 -15.34
C LEU A 48 8.16 10.09 -16.64
N SER A 49 7.66 8.85 -16.66
CA SER A 49 7.52 8.06 -17.89
C SER A 49 6.57 8.71 -18.89
N ALA A 50 5.42 9.20 -18.44
CA ALA A 50 4.46 9.87 -19.32
C ALA A 50 5.06 11.16 -19.93
N ALA A 51 5.73 11.98 -19.11
CA ALA A 51 6.42 13.18 -19.57
C ALA A 51 7.55 12.89 -20.57
N ARG A 52 8.35 11.84 -20.33
CA ARG A 52 9.43 11.44 -21.26
C ARG A 52 8.89 10.83 -22.55
N MET A 53 7.82 10.03 -22.48
CA MET A 53 7.14 9.47 -23.67
C MET A 53 6.61 10.58 -24.58
N ALA A 54 6.12 11.68 -24.00
CA ALA A 54 5.69 12.85 -24.78
C ALA A 54 6.84 13.51 -25.56
N GLY A 55 8.10 13.29 -25.14
CA GLY A 55 9.31 13.77 -25.81
C GLY A 55 10.04 12.72 -26.67
N GLY A 56 9.52 11.49 -26.80
CA GLY A 56 10.15 10.42 -27.58
C GLY A 56 10.15 9.05 -26.88
N VAL A 57 11.02 8.13 -27.32
CA VAL A 57 11.05 6.75 -26.80
C VAL A 57 11.76 6.68 -25.44
N LEU A 58 11.20 5.91 -24.49
CA LEU A 58 11.85 5.64 -23.21
C LEU A 58 13.11 4.79 -23.38
N SER A 59 14.20 5.30 -22.83
CA SER A 59 15.47 4.60 -22.76
C SER A 59 15.37 3.28 -21.95
N PRO A 60 16.18 2.26 -22.27
CA PRO A 60 16.14 0.96 -21.59
C PRO A 60 16.34 1.03 -20.08
N GLU A 61 17.22 1.90 -19.60
CA GLU A 61 17.48 2.11 -18.17
C GLU A 61 16.25 2.66 -17.45
N TRP A 62 15.46 3.52 -18.11
CA TRP A 62 14.23 4.04 -17.53
C TRP A 62 13.13 2.98 -17.46
N ARG A 63 13.04 2.11 -18.47
CA ARG A 63 12.16 0.93 -18.43
C ARG A 63 12.53 0.00 -17.28
N ALA A 64 13.83 -0.25 -17.06
CA ALA A 64 14.30 -1.04 -15.92
C ALA A 64 13.89 -0.41 -14.57
N HIS A 65 14.07 0.90 -14.41
CA HIS A 65 13.64 1.62 -13.20
C HIS A 65 12.12 1.52 -12.94
N ARG A 66 11.29 1.60 -13.99
CA ARG A 66 9.83 1.41 -13.89
C ARG A 66 9.46 0.00 -13.41
N ILE A 67 10.16 -1.01 -13.90
CA ILE A 67 9.94 -2.40 -13.47
C ILE A 67 10.36 -2.57 -12.01
N GLU A 68 11.50 -2.01 -11.61
CA GLU A 68 12.00 -2.08 -10.24
C GLU A 68 11.03 -1.44 -9.24
N THR A 69 10.57 -0.22 -9.51
CA THR A 69 9.56 0.45 -8.66
C THR A 69 8.24 -0.32 -8.60
N ALA A 70 7.82 -0.95 -9.70
CA ALA A 70 6.64 -1.81 -9.71
C ALA A 70 6.84 -3.08 -8.86
N ARG A 71 8.03 -3.68 -8.88
CA ARG A 71 8.39 -4.84 -8.05
C ARG A 71 8.45 -4.48 -6.57
N ALA A 72 9.11 -3.38 -6.22
CA ALA A 72 9.19 -2.88 -4.83
C ALA A 72 7.79 -2.62 -4.26
N ARG A 73 6.92 -1.99 -5.05
CA ARG A 73 5.50 -1.80 -4.71
C ARG A 73 4.77 -3.12 -4.46
N CYS A 74 4.95 -4.11 -5.35
CA CYS A 74 4.32 -5.42 -5.20
C CYS A 74 4.79 -6.11 -3.91
N ALA A 75 6.10 -6.14 -3.67
CA ALA A 75 6.70 -6.75 -2.48
C ALA A 75 6.20 -6.11 -1.18
N ALA A 76 6.19 -4.76 -1.10
CA ALA A 76 5.70 -4.04 0.07
C ALA A 76 4.23 -4.36 0.36
N ARG A 77 3.39 -4.44 -0.67
CA ARG A 77 1.96 -4.78 -0.52
C ARG A 77 1.75 -6.23 -0.10
N ILE A 78 2.54 -7.17 -0.62
CA ILE A 78 2.48 -8.57 -0.18
C ILE A 78 2.85 -8.67 1.30
N ALA A 79 3.92 -8.00 1.72
CA ALA A 79 4.33 -7.94 3.12
C ALA A 79 3.22 -7.35 4.01
N LEU A 80 2.66 -6.20 3.62
CA LEU A 80 1.58 -5.55 4.37
C LEU A 80 0.36 -6.46 4.54
N HIS A 81 -0.09 -7.09 3.46
CA HIS A 81 -1.26 -7.96 3.51
C HIS A 81 -0.96 -9.33 4.16
N GLY A 82 0.31 -9.67 4.39
CA GLY A 82 0.71 -10.82 5.20
C GLY A 82 0.54 -10.58 6.70
N LEU A 83 0.45 -9.32 7.14
CA LEU A 83 0.28 -8.96 8.54
C LEU A 83 -1.19 -8.94 8.95
N THR A 84 -1.44 -9.17 10.23
CA THR A 84 -2.75 -9.03 10.87
C THR A 84 -2.72 -7.80 11.78
N PRO A 85 -3.66 -6.84 11.64
CA PRO A 85 -3.71 -5.69 12.51
C PRO A 85 -4.19 -6.11 13.89
N THR A 86 -3.30 -6.18 14.88
CA THR A 86 -3.64 -6.58 16.26
C THR A 86 -3.99 -5.39 17.15
N THR A 87 -3.72 -4.16 16.70
CA THR A 87 -3.96 -2.91 17.42
C THR A 87 -5.02 -2.06 16.71
N ARG A 88 -5.71 -1.20 17.47
CA ARG A 88 -6.67 -0.22 16.93
C ARG A 88 -6.00 0.71 15.92
N GLU A 89 -4.79 1.17 16.25
CA GLU A 89 -4.04 2.11 15.43
C GLU A 89 -3.65 1.50 14.08
N ALA A 90 -3.11 0.27 14.07
CA ALA A 90 -2.79 -0.46 12.85
C ALA A 90 -4.03 -0.73 11.99
N ALA A 91 -5.16 -1.06 12.61
CA ALA A 91 -6.43 -1.29 11.92
C ALA A 91 -6.91 -0.02 11.20
N ILE A 92 -6.94 1.12 11.89
CA ILE A 92 -7.32 2.42 11.32
C ILE A 92 -6.33 2.85 10.24
N ALA A 93 -5.03 2.68 10.46
CA ALA A 93 -3.99 3.05 9.50
C ALA A 93 -4.09 2.21 8.21
N LEU A 94 -4.32 0.90 8.32
CA LEU A 94 -4.51 0.01 7.15
C LEU A 94 -5.69 0.47 6.30
N VAL A 95 -6.78 0.81 6.97
CA VAL A 95 -8.00 1.32 6.35
C VAL A 95 -7.72 2.61 5.59
N ARG A 96 -7.08 3.60 6.24
CA ARG A 96 -6.74 4.89 5.64
C ARG A 96 -5.83 4.71 4.43
N TYR A 97 -4.75 3.94 4.58
CA TYR A 97 -3.85 3.59 3.49
C TYR A 97 -4.59 2.94 2.31
N THR A 98 -5.56 2.05 2.58
CA THR A 98 -6.36 1.42 1.54
C THR A 98 -7.30 2.41 0.86
N GLY A 99 -7.89 3.32 1.63
CA GLY A 99 -8.68 4.48 1.17
C GLY A 99 -7.91 5.33 0.17
N ASP A 100 -6.76 5.83 0.61
CA ASP A 100 -5.85 6.64 -0.21
C ASP A 100 -5.44 5.91 -1.48
N ARG A 101 -5.21 4.60 -1.41
CA ARG A 101 -4.89 3.82 -2.60
C ARG A 101 -6.00 3.78 -3.63
N VAL A 102 -7.26 3.69 -3.19
CA VAL A 102 -8.42 3.67 -4.09
C VAL A 102 -8.67 5.04 -4.68
N SER A 103 -8.44 6.14 -3.93
CA SER A 103 -8.58 7.50 -4.46
C SER A 103 -7.61 7.79 -5.61
N HIS A 104 -6.47 7.08 -5.66
CA HIS A 104 -5.51 7.16 -6.77
C HIS A 104 -5.82 6.21 -7.94
N ALA A 105 -6.91 5.45 -7.88
CA ALA A 105 -7.30 4.60 -9.00
C ALA A 105 -7.79 5.46 -10.18
N HIS A 106 -7.50 5.02 -11.40
CA HIS A 106 -8.05 5.67 -12.60
C HIS A 106 -9.59 5.66 -12.54
N HIS A 107 -10.23 6.74 -12.97
CA HIS A 107 -11.68 6.95 -12.82
C HIS A 107 -12.51 5.79 -13.38
N THR A 108 -12.12 5.25 -14.55
CA THR A 108 -12.79 4.09 -15.17
C THR A 108 -12.72 2.81 -14.35
N ASN A 109 -11.80 2.70 -13.39
CA ASN A 109 -11.60 1.53 -12.55
C ASN A 109 -11.83 1.80 -11.05
N ALA A 110 -12.31 2.98 -10.67
CA ALA A 110 -12.49 3.35 -9.27
C ALA A 110 -13.43 2.38 -8.53
N ASN A 111 -14.55 2.01 -9.15
CA ASN A 111 -15.51 1.06 -8.58
C ASN A 111 -14.94 -0.36 -8.44
N GLY A 112 -14.13 -0.81 -9.41
CA GLY A 112 -13.43 -2.09 -9.36
C GLY A 112 -12.40 -2.12 -8.23
N ALA A 113 -11.56 -1.08 -8.16
CA ALA A 113 -10.56 -0.89 -7.14
C ALA A 113 -11.17 -0.87 -5.73
N ARG A 114 -12.30 -0.16 -5.55
CA ARG A 114 -13.04 -0.12 -4.29
C ARG A 114 -13.55 -1.49 -3.86
N ARG A 115 -14.19 -2.24 -4.75
CA ARG A 115 -14.69 -3.59 -4.42
C ARG A 115 -13.55 -4.53 -4.04
N ALA A 116 -12.45 -4.49 -4.78
CA ALA A 116 -11.27 -5.29 -4.49
C ALA A 116 -10.65 -4.93 -3.13
N ALA A 117 -10.57 -3.63 -2.82
CA ALA A 117 -10.10 -3.11 -1.54
C ALA A 117 -10.98 -3.59 -0.37
N LEU A 118 -12.30 -3.42 -0.48
CA LEU A 118 -13.24 -3.86 0.55
C LEU A 118 -13.17 -5.37 0.79
N ARG A 119 -13.10 -6.17 -0.28
CA ARG A 119 -12.92 -7.63 -0.17
C ARG A 119 -11.64 -7.96 0.60
N ARG A 120 -10.54 -7.29 0.27
CA ARG A 120 -9.25 -7.52 0.93
C ARG A 120 -9.26 -7.11 2.40
N LEU A 121 -9.90 -5.99 2.75
CA LEU A 121 -10.05 -5.57 4.14
C LEU A 121 -10.86 -6.60 4.94
N ARG A 122 -11.97 -7.09 4.37
CA ARG A 122 -12.77 -8.17 4.99
C ARG A 122 -11.93 -9.42 5.24
N GLU A 123 -11.12 -9.85 4.27
CA GLU A 123 -10.22 -10.99 4.43
C GLU A 123 -9.19 -10.79 5.56
N VAL A 124 -8.64 -9.57 5.70
CA VAL A 124 -7.65 -9.27 6.73
C VAL A 124 -8.28 -9.21 8.12
N PHE A 125 -9.45 -8.57 8.26
CA PHE A 125 -10.16 -8.45 9.54
C PHE A 125 -10.90 -9.71 9.97
N ALA A 126 -11.12 -10.67 9.06
CA ALA A 126 -11.64 -12.00 9.40
C ALA A 126 -10.57 -12.92 10.01
N ARG A 127 -9.29 -12.50 10.05
CA ARG A 127 -8.21 -13.33 10.60
C ARG A 127 -8.29 -13.43 12.12
N PRO A 128 -7.93 -14.58 12.71
CA PRO A 128 -7.81 -14.71 14.16
C PRO A 128 -6.84 -13.67 14.73
N GLY A 129 -7.25 -13.02 15.83
CA GLY A 129 -6.45 -11.98 16.50
C GLY A 129 -6.44 -10.62 15.82
N ALA A 130 -7.21 -10.42 14.74
CA ALA A 130 -7.42 -9.10 14.16
C ALA A 130 -8.20 -8.20 15.13
N TYR A 131 -7.78 -6.95 15.26
CA TYR A 131 -8.51 -5.94 16.01
C TYR A 131 -9.88 -5.71 15.37
N PRO A 132 -10.98 -5.81 16.13
CA PRO A 132 -12.31 -5.60 15.58
C PRO A 132 -12.46 -4.13 15.17
N LEU A 133 -12.76 -3.88 13.89
CA LEU A 133 -13.20 -2.54 13.49
C LEU A 133 -14.64 -2.34 13.94
N ASP A 134 -14.89 -1.25 14.66
CA ASP A 134 -16.27 -0.83 14.93
C ASP A 134 -16.98 -0.41 13.62
N ARG A 135 -18.31 -0.33 13.70
CA ARG A 135 -19.18 0.01 12.56
C ARG A 135 -18.97 1.44 12.06
N ASP A 136 -18.67 2.39 12.94
CA ASP A 136 -18.41 3.79 12.61
C ASP A 136 -17.07 3.97 11.92
N ALA A 137 -16.06 3.18 12.32
CA ALA A 137 -14.80 3.03 11.62
C ALA A 137 -15.05 2.49 10.20
N TRP A 138 -15.93 1.49 10.03
CA TRP A 138 -16.37 1.01 8.71
C TRP A 138 -17.10 2.07 7.87
N VAL A 139 -17.95 2.89 8.49
CA VAL A 139 -18.64 3.99 7.80
C VAL A 139 -17.63 5.07 7.37
N SER A 140 -16.65 5.38 8.21
CA SER A 140 -15.53 6.28 7.88
C SER A 140 -14.65 5.70 6.75
N VAL A 141 -14.44 4.38 6.71
CA VAL A 141 -13.79 3.66 5.59
C VAL A 141 -14.60 3.82 4.30
N ALA A 142 -15.91 3.60 4.37
CA ALA A 142 -16.78 3.68 3.20
C ALA A 142 -16.89 5.11 2.67
N ALA A 143 -16.89 6.10 3.56
CA ALA A 143 -16.90 7.52 3.23
C ALA A 143 -15.57 7.97 2.59
N SER A 144 -14.42 7.52 3.12
CA SER A 144 -13.10 7.81 2.50
C SER A 144 -12.89 7.09 1.16
N LEU A 145 -13.68 6.04 0.88
CA LEU A 145 -13.76 5.31 -0.38
C LEU A 145 -14.93 5.76 -1.28
N ALA A 146 -15.70 6.79 -0.88
CA ALA A 146 -16.81 7.30 -1.68
C ALA A 146 -16.28 7.99 -2.94
N PRO A 147 -16.98 7.88 -4.08
CA PRO A 147 -16.59 8.60 -5.28
C PRO A 147 -16.63 10.11 -5.01
N VAL A 148 -15.61 10.85 -5.48
CA VAL A 148 -15.74 12.29 -5.67
C VAL A 148 -16.90 12.47 -6.66
N GLN A 149 -17.99 13.10 -6.20
CA GLN A 149 -19.13 13.40 -7.06
C GLN A 149 -18.62 14.16 -8.29
N PRO A 150 -19.08 13.84 -9.51
CA PRO A 150 -18.72 14.65 -10.67
C PRO A 150 -19.13 16.10 -10.39
N ILE A 151 -18.23 17.03 -10.68
CA ILE A 151 -18.54 18.47 -10.65
C ILE A 151 -19.72 18.66 -11.61
N PRO A 152 -20.85 19.26 -11.18
CA PRO A 152 -21.95 19.53 -12.09
C PRO A 152 -21.41 20.39 -13.24
N ALA A 153 -21.70 19.97 -14.47
CA ALA A 153 -21.44 20.80 -15.63
C ALA A 153 -22.45 21.94 -15.60
N ASP A 154 -21.99 23.13 -15.23
CA ASP A 154 -22.71 24.38 -15.43
C ASP A 154 -22.73 24.77 -16.91
#